data_AF-A0A1L9S9C6-F1
#
_entry.id   AF-A0A1L9S9C6-F1
#
_cell.length_a   1.000
_cell.length_b   1.000
_cell.length_c   1.000
_cell.angle_alpha   90.00
_cell.angle_beta   90.00
_cell.angle_gamma   90.00
#
_symmetry.space_group_name_H-M   'P 1'
#
loop_
_entity.id
_entity.type
_entity.pdbx_description
1 polymer ?
#
loop_
_entity_poly.entity_id
_entity_poly.type
_entity_poly.pdbx_seq_one_letter_code
_entity_poly.pdbx_strand_id
1 'polypeptide(L)'
;MRIVNGEIVLDTASLQVDRHADAARAVGELEDVVENSLTRKINQASYGKRSKTESWDEDMTDLFYRGLRMFGTDFMMISKMFPGRSRRQIKLKFNNEERRDPERIKDALIGPRETIDIATYSEMTNTVYDDPKVIQQELDEEKKRIEDQHAKEKQVQEELLRNPQGTNQDPNAPIGADQGNANIKGRSRSKKAKAMSGGTEEILGSIDDFPFSV
;
A
#
# COMPACT_ATOMS: atom_id res chain seq x y z
N MET A 1 -18.45 26.07 13.69
CA MET A 1 -19.52 26.48 14.64
C MET A 1 -18.98 27.57 15.54
N ARG A 2 -19.77 28.57 15.87
CA ARG A 2 -19.39 29.65 16.80
C ARG A 2 -20.54 29.96 17.75
N ILE A 3 -20.21 30.37 18.98
CA ILE A 3 -21.21 30.75 19.98
C ILE A 3 -21.41 32.26 19.90
N VAL A 4 -22.63 32.70 19.60
CA VAL A 4 -23.01 34.12 19.61
C VAL A 4 -24.15 34.27 20.62
N ASN A 5 -23.97 35.11 21.64
CA ASN A 5 -24.96 35.36 22.70
C ASN A 5 -25.46 34.09 23.42
N GLY A 6 -24.62 33.06 23.56
CA GLY A 6 -24.97 31.81 24.26
C GLY A 6 -25.69 30.76 23.40
N GLU A 7 -25.95 31.05 22.12
CA GLU A 7 -26.54 30.12 21.16
C GLU A 7 -25.46 29.56 20.21
N ILE A 8 -25.51 28.25 19.94
CA ILE A 8 -24.58 27.58 19.02
C ILE A 8 -25.06 27.80 17.59
N VAL A 9 -24.32 28.61 16.82
CA VAL A 9 -24.65 28.94 15.44
C VAL A 9 -23.62 28.31 14.49
N LEU A 10 -24.10 27.77 13.36
CA LEU A 10 -23.24 27.23 12.32
C LEU A 10 -22.42 28.35 11.67
N ASP A 11 -21.11 28.15 11.57
CA ASP A 11 -20.21 29.13 10.96
C ASP A 11 -20.11 28.84 9.46
N THR A 12 -20.75 29.68 8.66
CA THR A 12 -20.81 29.54 7.21
C THR A 12 -19.44 29.71 6.55
N ALA A 13 -18.49 30.40 7.19
CA ALA A 13 -17.13 30.53 6.69
C ALA A 13 -16.35 29.21 6.80
N SER A 14 -16.67 28.37 7.79
CA SER A 14 -16.08 27.04 7.96
C SER A 14 -16.75 25.94 7.13
N LEU A 15 -17.82 26.26 6.40
CA LEU A 15 -18.57 25.28 5.61
C LEU A 15 -17.81 24.85 4.35
N GLN A 16 -16.88 25.68 3.88
CA GLN A 16 -16.08 25.43 2.70
C GLN A 16 -14.60 25.49 3.06
N VAL A 17 -13.83 24.52 2.55
CA VAL A 17 -12.37 24.52 2.65
C VAL A 17 -11.80 25.13 1.39
N ASP A 18 -11.04 26.21 1.55
CA ASP A 18 -10.31 26.82 0.44
C ASP A 18 -8.98 26.08 0.20
N ARG A 19 -9.03 25.11 -0.71
CA ARG A 19 -7.85 24.34 -1.12
C ARG A 19 -6.77 25.22 -1.76
N HIS A 20 -7.13 26.37 -2.33
CA HIS A 20 -6.15 27.28 -2.92
C HIS A 20 -5.37 28.05 -1.85
N ALA A 21 -6.04 28.46 -0.77
CA ALA A 21 -5.37 29.07 0.38
C ALA A 21 -4.40 28.10 1.07
N ASP A 22 -4.75 26.81 1.16
CA ASP A 22 -3.87 25.77 1.70
C ASP A 22 -2.66 25.54 0.80
N ALA A 23 -2.87 25.45 -0.51
CA ALA A 23 -1.79 25.32 -1.48
C ALA A 23 -0.86 26.54 -1.45
N ALA A 24 -1.39 27.76 -1.35
CA ALA A 24 -0.60 28.98 -1.29
C ALA A 24 0.28 29.04 -0.03
N ARG A 25 -0.22 28.55 1.11
CA ARG A 25 0.59 28.40 2.34
C ARG A 25 1.74 27.41 2.15
N ALA A 26 1.50 26.29 1.45
CA ALA A 26 2.55 25.32 1.13
C ALA A 26 3.57 25.85 0.11
N VAL A 27 3.16 26.72 -0.81
CA VAL A 27 4.06 27.35 -1.79
C VAL A 27 5.13 28.21 -1.14
N GLY A 28 4.82 28.88 -0.02
CA GLY A 28 5.79 29.73 0.69
C GLY A 28 6.99 29.00 1.30
N GLU A 29 6.96 27.66 1.37
CA GLU A 29 8.08 26.82 1.84
C GLU A 29 9.04 26.43 0.71
N LEU A 30 8.67 26.65 -0.56
CA LEU A 30 9.54 26.30 -1.69
C LEU A 30 10.70 27.29 -1.86
N GLU A 31 11.84 26.76 -2.33
CA GLU A 31 13.03 27.53 -2.68
C GLU A 31 12.90 28.12 -4.09
N ASP A 32 13.15 29.43 -4.21
CA ASP A 32 13.24 30.12 -5.51
C ASP A 32 14.59 29.80 -6.19
N VAL A 33 14.58 28.85 -7.13
CA VAL A 33 15.77 28.45 -7.90
C VAL A 33 15.75 29.09 -9.29
N VAL A 34 16.80 29.86 -9.62
CA VAL A 34 16.99 30.43 -10.97
C VAL A 34 17.42 29.33 -11.95
N GLU A 35 16.57 29.02 -12.93
CA GLU A 35 16.88 28.01 -13.94
C GLU A 35 17.87 28.54 -15.01
N ASN A 36 18.86 27.72 -15.35
CA ASN A 36 19.80 27.98 -16.45
C ASN A 36 19.90 26.74 -17.35
N SER A 37 20.02 26.92 -18.67
CA SER A 37 20.18 25.80 -19.61
C SER A 37 21.43 24.96 -19.32
N LEU A 38 22.41 25.55 -18.64
CA LEU A 38 23.64 24.87 -18.20
C LEU A 38 23.47 24.05 -16.91
N THR A 39 22.49 24.36 -16.06
CA THR A 39 22.28 23.67 -14.78
C THR A 39 21.46 22.41 -14.94
N ARG A 40 20.53 22.37 -15.91
CA ARG A 40 19.66 21.20 -16.17
C ARG A 40 20.12 20.35 -17.36
N LYS A 41 21.28 19.68 -17.21
CA LYS A 41 21.79 18.77 -18.25
C LYS A 41 21.10 17.41 -18.18
N ILE A 42 20.37 17.06 -19.24
CA ILE A 42 19.66 15.78 -19.39
C ILE A 42 20.35 14.95 -20.47
N ASN A 43 20.55 13.67 -20.21
CA ASN A 43 21.01 12.68 -21.19
C ASN A 43 20.08 11.46 -21.22
N GLN A 44 20.37 10.49 -22.09
CA GLN A 44 19.58 9.26 -22.25
C GLN A 44 19.45 8.42 -20.96
N ALA A 45 20.35 8.61 -19.98
CA ALA A 45 20.36 7.87 -18.72
C ALA A 45 19.78 8.65 -17.53
N SER A 46 19.48 9.95 -17.66
CA SER A 46 19.09 10.82 -16.54
C SER A 46 17.85 10.35 -15.77
N TYR A 47 16.89 9.74 -16.46
CA TYR A 47 15.66 9.21 -15.86
C TYR A 47 15.62 7.67 -15.86
N GLY A 48 16.77 7.02 -16.01
CA GLY A 48 16.89 5.57 -16.04
C GLY A 48 16.86 4.93 -14.65
N LYS A 49 16.59 3.62 -14.60
CA LYS A 49 16.58 2.82 -13.36
C LYS A 49 17.97 2.38 -12.87
N ARG A 50 19.05 3.01 -13.37
CA ARG A 50 20.41 2.60 -13.02
C ARG A 50 20.75 3.14 -11.63
N SER A 51 20.96 2.24 -10.68
CA SER A 51 21.58 2.58 -9.41
C SER A 51 23.06 2.89 -9.62
N LYS A 52 23.65 3.71 -8.74
CA LYS A 52 25.10 3.92 -8.72
C LYS A 52 25.79 2.57 -8.47
N THR A 53 26.87 2.32 -9.22
CA THR A 53 27.75 1.18 -8.96
C THR A 53 28.64 1.52 -7.78
N GLU A 54 28.66 0.67 -6.77
CA GLU A 54 29.54 0.81 -5.62
C GLU A 54 30.67 -0.20 -5.74
N SER A 55 31.90 0.20 -5.41
CA SER A 55 33.05 -0.70 -5.39
C SER A 55 32.91 -1.73 -4.26
N TRP A 56 33.60 -2.86 -4.38
CA TRP A 56 33.68 -3.87 -3.33
C TRP A 56 35.07 -3.84 -2.75
N ASP A 57 35.16 -3.47 -1.48
CA ASP A 57 36.40 -3.57 -0.72
C ASP A 57 36.63 -5.03 -0.29
N GLU A 58 37.86 -5.34 0.11
CA GLU A 58 38.23 -6.69 0.56
C GLU A 58 37.44 -7.08 1.82
N ASP A 59 37.37 -6.19 2.81
CA ASP A 59 36.58 -6.39 4.04
C ASP A 59 35.09 -6.63 3.75
N MET A 60 34.52 -5.91 2.78
CA MET A 60 33.13 -6.10 2.36
C MET A 60 32.93 -7.43 1.64
N THR A 61 33.92 -7.87 0.88
CA THR A 61 33.90 -9.17 0.21
C THR A 61 33.99 -10.29 1.24
N ASP A 62 34.81 -10.14 2.27
CA ASP A 62 34.92 -11.10 3.37
C ASP A 62 33.62 -11.17 4.20
N LEU A 63 33.00 -10.02 4.47
CA LEU A 63 31.67 -9.94 5.08
C LEU A 63 30.62 -10.64 4.20
N PHE A 64 30.73 -10.56 2.87
CA PHE A 64 29.82 -11.24 1.95
C PHE A 64 29.97 -12.76 2.05
N TYR A 65 31.20 -13.29 2.08
CA TYR A 65 31.44 -14.72 2.30
C TYR A 65 31.02 -15.18 3.70
N ARG A 66 31.15 -14.34 4.72
CA ARG A 66 30.56 -14.59 6.04
C ARG A 66 29.04 -14.71 5.95
N GLY A 67 28.40 -13.77 5.23
CA GLY A 67 26.96 -13.82 4.94
C GLY A 67 26.51 -15.12 4.27
N LEU A 68 27.29 -15.64 3.32
CA LEU A 68 27.00 -16.94 2.68
C LEU A 68 27.10 -18.12 3.65
N ARG A 69 28.09 -18.12 4.56
CA ARG A 69 28.22 -19.16 5.60
C ARG A 69 27.09 -19.13 6.62
N MET A 70 26.56 -17.94 6.85
CA MET A 70 25.50 -17.63 7.81
C MET A 70 24.10 -17.95 7.27
N PHE A 71 23.74 -17.40 6.11
CA PHE A 71 22.38 -17.44 5.56
C PHE A 71 22.25 -18.27 4.27
N GLY A 72 23.36 -18.76 3.71
CA GLY A 72 23.37 -19.43 2.42
C GLY A 72 23.09 -18.45 1.28
N THR A 73 22.15 -18.79 0.38
CA THR A 73 21.82 -17.99 -0.81
C THR A 73 20.66 -17.01 -0.60
N ASP A 74 20.29 -16.74 0.65
CA ASP A 74 19.33 -15.66 0.94
C ASP A 74 19.99 -14.28 0.80
N PHE A 75 19.96 -13.79 -0.43
CA PHE A 75 20.48 -12.47 -0.77
C PHE A 75 19.69 -11.32 -0.15
N MET A 76 18.45 -11.55 0.28
CA MET A 76 17.69 -10.50 0.98
C MET A 76 18.26 -10.30 2.37
N MET A 77 18.45 -11.39 3.12
CA MET A 77 19.03 -11.34 4.46
C MET A 77 20.45 -10.78 4.42
N ILE A 78 21.28 -11.27 3.49
CA ILE A 78 22.65 -10.77 3.31
C ILE A 78 22.65 -9.27 2.98
N SER A 79 21.69 -8.77 2.18
CA SER A 79 21.66 -7.34 1.82
C SER A 79 21.49 -6.40 3.01
N LYS A 80 20.86 -6.84 4.10
CA LYS A 80 20.67 -6.00 5.29
C LYS A 80 21.96 -5.75 6.06
N MET A 81 22.96 -6.62 5.93
CA MET A 81 24.30 -6.39 6.50
C MET A 81 25.11 -5.33 5.74
N PHE A 82 24.64 -4.90 4.55
CA PHE A 82 25.31 -3.92 3.71
C PHE A 82 24.45 -2.67 3.53
N PRO A 83 24.59 -1.65 4.38
CA PRO A 83 23.86 -0.39 4.20
C PRO A 83 24.20 0.21 2.82
N GLY A 84 23.17 0.65 2.09
CA GLY A 84 23.33 1.22 0.75
C GLY A 84 23.39 0.21 -0.41
N ARG A 85 23.54 -1.10 -0.13
CA ARG A 85 23.51 -2.15 -1.16
C ARG A 85 22.15 -2.86 -1.21
N SER A 86 21.63 -3.01 -2.42
CA SER A 86 20.41 -3.74 -2.71
C SER A 86 20.65 -5.24 -2.85
N ARG A 87 19.62 -6.06 -2.61
CA ARG A 87 19.59 -7.50 -2.92
C ARG A 87 20.12 -7.82 -4.33
N ARG A 88 19.82 -6.98 -5.32
CA ARG A 88 20.30 -7.14 -6.69
C ARG A 88 21.82 -7.04 -6.80
N GLN A 89 22.43 -6.09 -6.08
CA GLN A 89 23.89 -5.94 -6.03
C GLN A 89 24.55 -7.13 -5.34
N ILE A 90 23.95 -7.66 -4.26
CA ILE A 90 24.45 -8.88 -3.59
C ILE A 90 24.40 -10.09 -4.54
N LYS A 91 23.28 -10.29 -5.24
CA LYS A 91 23.19 -11.35 -6.26
C LYS A 91 24.22 -11.19 -7.39
N LEU A 92 24.44 -9.95 -7.84
CA LEU A 92 25.44 -9.68 -8.87
C LEU A 92 26.86 -9.98 -8.38
N LYS A 93 27.17 -9.66 -7.12
CA LYS A 93 28.43 -10.02 -6.47
C LYS A 93 28.59 -11.54 -6.41
N PHE A 94 27.57 -12.28 -5.98
CA PHE A 94 27.60 -13.75 -6.01
C PHE A 94 27.94 -14.30 -7.40
N ASN A 95 27.24 -13.85 -8.44
CA ASN A 95 27.49 -14.30 -9.82
C ASN A 95 28.90 -13.91 -10.32
N ASN A 96 29.49 -12.83 -9.80
CA ASN A 96 30.85 -12.42 -10.17
C ASN A 96 31.89 -13.28 -9.45
N GLU A 97 31.72 -13.51 -8.15
CA GLU A 97 32.60 -14.37 -7.36
C GLU A 97 32.53 -15.83 -7.79
N GLU A 98 31.36 -16.34 -8.19
CA GLU A 98 31.22 -17.69 -8.75
C GLU A 98 32.03 -17.87 -10.04
N ARG A 99 32.18 -16.82 -10.85
CA ARG A 99 33.04 -16.85 -12.05
C ARG A 99 34.51 -16.63 -11.74
N ARG A 100 34.81 -15.81 -10.72
CA ARG A 100 36.17 -15.44 -10.35
C ARG A 100 36.85 -16.55 -9.56
N ASP A 101 36.22 -16.99 -8.47
CA ASP A 101 36.73 -17.94 -7.49
C ASP A 101 35.63 -18.94 -7.06
N PRO A 102 35.28 -19.93 -7.91
CA PRO A 102 34.19 -20.87 -7.65
C PRO A 102 34.42 -21.73 -6.40
N GLU A 103 35.66 -22.12 -6.11
CA GLU A 103 35.98 -22.93 -4.91
C GLU A 103 35.67 -22.15 -3.62
N ARG A 104 35.91 -20.83 -3.59
CA ARG A 104 35.63 -20.01 -2.39
C ARG A 104 34.13 -19.93 -2.09
N ILE A 105 33.30 -19.87 -3.13
CA ILE A 105 31.83 -19.92 -3.00
C ILE A 105 31.38 -21.29 -2.51
N LYS A 106 31.95 -22.36 -3.09
CA LYS A 106 31.66 -23.74 -2.71
C LYS A 106 32.02 -24.01 -1.26
N ASP A 107 33.20 -23.56 -0.81
CA ASP A 107 33.65 -23.69 0.57
C ASP A 107 32.74 -22.92 1.53
N ALA A 108 32.30 -21.72 1.16
CA ALA A 108 31.37 -20.94 1.97
C ALA A 108 29.99 -21.61 2.10
N LEU A 109 29.53 -22.35 1.09
CA LEU A 109 28.19 -22.95 1.06
C LEU A 109 28.13 -24.39 1.61
N ILE A 110 29.17 -25.18 1.36
CA ILE A 110 29.29 -26.58 1.80
C ILE A 110 29.99 -26.69 3.16
N GLY A 111 30.82 -25.71 3.50
CA GLY A 111 31.55 -25.65 4.76
C GLY A 111 30.65 -25.55 5.99
N PRO A 112 31.27 -25.51 7.19
CA PRO A 112 30.53 -25.40 8.44
C PRO A 112 29.73 -24.10 8.45
N ARG A 113 28.41 -24.23 8.66
CA ARG A 113 27.51 -23.08 8.77
C ARG A 113 27.77 -22.35 10.09
N GLU A 114 27.79 -21.02 10.01
CA GLU A 114 27.88 -20.17 11.18
C GLU A 114 26.45 -19.96 11.71
N THR A 115 26.16 -20.48 12.91
CA THR A 115 24.87 -20.25 13.57
C THR A 115 24.83 -18.82 14.08
N ILE A 116 23.74 -18.11 13.79
CA ILE A 116 23.52 -16.73 14.24
C ILE A 116 22.33 -16.68 15.16
N ASP A 117 22.45 -15.83 16.19
CA ASP A 117 21.34 -15.42 17.03
C ASP A 117 20.72 -14.12 16.51
N ILE A 118 19.41 -13.95 16.70
CA ILE A 118 18.68 -12.77 16.22
C ILE A 118 19.24 -11.47 16.83
N ALA A 119 19.73 -11.54 18.08
CA ALA A 119 20.32 -10.40 18.78
C ALA A 119 21.59 -9.92 18.08
N THR A 120 22.48 -10.83 17.70
CA THR A 120 23.74 -10.46 17.01
C THR A 120 23.46 -9.94 15.60
N TYR A 121 22.44 -10.46 14.92
CA TYR A 121 22.03 -9.94 13.62
C TYR A 121 21.41 -8.54 13.71
N SER A 122 20.60 -8.27 14.74
CA SER A 122 20.04 -6.94 15.03
C SER A 122 21.16 -5.91 15.23
N GLU A 123 22.19 -6.24 16.00
CA GLU A 123 23.38 -5.39 16.20
C GLU A 123 24.14 -5.13 14.89
N MET A 124 24.36 -6.17 14.07
CA MET A 124 25.08 -6.02 12.80
C MET A 124 24.32 -5.16 11.77
N THR A 125 22.98 -5.24 11.77
CA THR A 125 22.13 -4.54 10.80
C THR A 125 21.63 -3.19 11.30
N ASN A 126 21.83 -2.86 12.58
CA ASN A 126 21.21 -1.73 13.26
C ASN A 126 19.69 -1.68 13.03
N THR A 127 19.03 -2.85 12.99
CA THR A 127 17.58 -2.94 12.82
C THR A 127 16.98 -3.81 13.90
N VAL A 128 15.93 -3.29 14.55
CA VAL A 128 15.20 -4.02 15.60
C VAL A 128 14.23 -5.00 14.94
N TYR A 129 14.27 -6.24 15.38
CA TYR A 129 13.38 -7.31 14.94
C TYR A 129 12.56 -7.80 16.13
N ASP A 130 11.23 -7.76 16.01
CA ASP A 130 10.32 -8.26 17.03
C ASP A 130 10.10 -9.78 16.89
N ASP A 131 9.57 -10.41 17.93
CA ASP A 131 9.23 -11.83 17.90
C ASP A 131 8.14 -12.08 16.84
N PRO A 132 8.37 -12.99 15.86
CA PRO A 132 7.40 -13.27 14.80
C PRO A 132 6.02 -13.68 15.30
N LYS A 133 5.91 -14.25 16.51
CA LYS A 133 4.62 -14.66 17.07
C LYS A 133 3.72 -13.48 17.42
N VAL A 134 4.31 -12.40 17.94
CA VAL A 134 3.58 -11.18 18.29
C VAL A 134 3.06 -10.51 17.02
N ILE A 135 3.93 -10.38 16.02
CA ILE A 135 3.56 -9.81 14.71
C ILE A 135 2.41 -10.62 14.08
N GLN A 136 2.47 -11.95 14.13
CA GLN A 136 1.41 -12.80 13.58
C GLN A 136 0.07 -12.61 14.29
N GLN A 137 0.07 -12.54 15.62
CA GLN A 137 -1.14 -12.29 16.41
C GLN A 137 -1.76 -10.94 16.05
N GLU A 138 -0.96 -9.88 15.97
CA GLU A 138 -1.44 -8.55 15.57
C GLU A 138 -2.02 -8.54 14.14
N LEU A 139 -1.35 -9.22 13.19
CA LEU A 139 -1.84 -9.33 11.82
C LEU A 139 -3.16 -10.10 11.73
N ASP A 140 -3.33 -11.17 12.51
CA ASP A 140 -4.55 -11.97 12.52
C ASP A 140 -5.72 -11.24 13.19
N GLU A 141 -5.45 -10.46 14.23
CA GLU A 141 -6.43 -9.59 14.88
C GLU A 141 -6.89 -8.46 13.95
N GLU A 142 -5.97 -7.82 13.23
CA GLU A 142 -6.29 -6.77 12.27
C GLU A 142 -7.09 -7.31 11.07
N LYS A 143 -6.73 -8.50 10.56
CA LYS A 143 -7.51 -9.18 9.51
C LYS A 143 -8.95 -9.42 9.94
N LYS A 144 -9.17 -9.96 11.15
CA LYS A 144 -10.53 -10.17 11.69
C LYS A 144 -11.31 -8.87 11.80
N ARG A 145 -10.65 -7.79 12.23
CA ARG A 145 -11.29 -6.46 12.33
C ARG A 145 -11.75 -5.95 10.97
N ILE A 146 -10.90 -6.11 9.94
CA ILE A 146 -11.21 -5.71 8.57
C ILE A 146 -12.36 -6.56 8.01
N GLU A 147 -12.34 -7.87 8.24
CA GLU A 147 -13.41 -8.80 7.84
C GLU A 147 -14.75 -8.44 8.49
N ASP A 148 -14.77 -8.14 9.79
CA ASP A 148 -15.97 -7.74 10.52
C ASP A 148 -16.54 -6.39 10.02
N GLN A 149 -15.65 -5.44 9.68
CA GLN A 149 -16.06 -4.15 9.09
C GLN A 149 -16.68 -4.37 7.71
N HIS A 150 -16.03 -5.15 6.85
CA HIS A 150 -16.57 -5.48 5.52
C HIS A 150 -17.88 -6.27 5.59
N ALA A 151 -18.01 -7.19 6.55
CA ALA A 151 -19.24 -7.94 6.74
C ALA A 151 -20.41 -7.02 7.15
N LYS A 152 -20.17 -6.07 8.07
CA LYS A 152 -21.18 -5.08 8.47
C LYS A 152 -21.54 -4.14 7.34
N GLU A 153 -20.55 -3.66 6.57
CA GLU A 153 -20.80 -2.80 5.42
C GLU A 153 -21.62 -3.52 4.35
N LYS A 154 -21.31 -4.79 4.07
CA LYS A 154 -22.08 -5.63 3.15
C LYS A 154 -23.52 -5.82 3.63
N GLN A 155 -23.74 -6.06 4.93
CA GLN A 155 -25.08 -6.19 5.51
C GLN A 155 -25.87 -4.88 5.39
N VAL A 156 -25.25 -3.74 5.71
CA VAL A 156 -25.89 -2.41 5.55
C VAL A 156 -26.24 -2.14 4.09
N GLN A 157 -25.34 -2.49 3.16
CA GLN A 157 -25.57 -2.33 1.73
C GLN A 157 -26.70 -3.25 1.22
N GLU A 158 -26.76 -4.50 1.69
CA GLU A 158 -27.85 -5.44 1.39
C GLU A 158 -29.19 -4.97 1.96
N GLU A 159 -29.20 -4.43 3.18
CA GLU A 159 -30.40 -3.84 3.79
C GLU A 159 -30.90 -2.61 3.01
N LEU A 160 -29.98 -1.76 2.55
CA LEU A 160 -30.29 -0.60 1.70
C LEU A 160 -30.90 -1.03 0.35
N LEU A 161 -30.42 -2.14 -0.23
CA LEU A 161 -30.94 -2.72 -1.47
C LEU A 161 -32.29 -3.41 -1.26
N ARG A 162 -32.53 -3.98 -0.08
CA ARG A 162 -33.76 -4.70 0.28
C ARG A 162 -34.94 -3.77 0.55
N ASN A 163 -34.73 -2.54 1.01
CA ASN A 163 -35.81 -1.59 1.28
C ASN A 163 -35.60 -0.21 0.62
N PRO A 164 -35.78 -0.08 -0.71
CA PRO A 164 -35.48 1.14 -1.45
C PRO A 164 -36.49 2.31 -1.27
N GLN A 165 -37.60 2.14 -0.54
CA GLN A 165 -38.72 3.11 -0.47
C GLN A 165 -39.24 3.39 0.96
N GLY A 166 -38.38 3.30 1.98
CA GLY A 166 -38.81 3.32 3.39
C GLY A 166 -38.74 4.64 4.15
N THR A 167 -39.05 5.81 3.58
CA THR A 167 -39.28 7.04 4.38
C THR A 167 -40.24 7.99 3.66
N ASN A 168 -41.54 7.88 3.90
CA ASN A 168 -42.55 8.94 3.73
C ASN A 168 -43.88 8.45 4.31
N GLN A 169 -44.02 8.40 5.64
CA GLN A 169 -45.33 8.36 6.29
C GLN A 169 -45.32 9.35 7.45
N ASP A 170 -45.74 10.57 7.12
CA ASP A 170 -46.22 11.57 8.07
C ASP A 170 -47.53 11.06 8.70
N PRO A 171 -47.70 11.06 10.03
CA PRO A 171 -48.86 10.48 10.70
C PRO A 171 -50.10 11.41 10.70
N ASN A 172 -50.13 12.47 9.88
CA ASN A 172 -51.22 13.46 9.91
C ASN A 172 -51.61 13.99 8.52
N ALA A 173 -52.17 13.14 7.66
CA ALA A 173 -52.82 13.55 6.41
C ALA A 173 -54.25 12.97 6.32
N PRO A 174 -55.27 13.77 5.93
CA PRO A 174 -56.65 13.34 5.98
C PRO A 174 -57.00 12.42 4.80
N ILE A 175 -57.90 11.48 5.08
CA ILE A 175 -58.43 10.48 4.14
C ILE A 175 -59.38 11.17 3.16
N GLY A 176 -59.02 11.17 1.88
CA GLY A 176 -59.89 11.52 0.76
C GLY A 176 -59.81 10.44 -0.32
N ALA A 177 -60.90 9.71 -0.50
CA ALA A 177 -61.05 8.69 -1.53
C ALA A 177 -61.28 9.32 -2.92
N ASP A 178 -60.64 8.79 -3.96
CA ASP A 178 -61.29 8.66 -5.27
C ASP A 178 -60.65 7.54 -6.10
N GLN A 179 -61.51 6.78 -6.79
CA GLN A 179 -61.16 5.70 -7.68
C GLN A 179 -60.84 6.23 -9.08
N GLY A 180 -59.87 5.61 -9.77
CA GLY A 180 -59.65 5.88 -11.18
C GLY A 180 -58.68 4.90 -11.83
N ASN A 181 -59.23 3.84 -12.42
CA ASN A 181 -58.51 2.94 -13.32
C ASN A 181 -58.27 3.63 -14.67
N ALA A 182 -57.02 3.76 -15.12
CA ALA A 182 -56.70 3.93 -16.53
C ALA A 182 -55.28 3.44 -16.86
N ASN A 183 -55.25 2.30 -17.56
CA ASN A 183 -54.12 1.76 -18.30
C ASN A 183 -53.79 2.67 -19.50
N ILE A 184 -52.60 3.27 -19.58
CA ILE A 184 -52.08 3.85 -20.83
C ILE A 184 -50.61 3.44 -21.06
N LYS A 185 -50.44 2.82 -22.22
CA LYS A 185 -49.22 2.35 -22.90
C LYS A 185 -48.08 3.38 -22.94
N GLY A 186 -46.88 2.87 -22.64
CA GLY A 186 -45.68 2.96 -23.47
C GLY A 186 -45.29 4.29 -24.10
N ARG A 187 -44.19 4.89 -23.62
CA ARG A 187 -43.35 5.75 -24.45
C ARG A 187 -41.87 5.52 -24.16
N SER A 188 -41.24 4.72 -25.02
CA SER A 188 -39.79 4.64 -25.17
C SER A 188 -39.25 5.97 -25.70
N ARG A 189 -38.17 6.49 -25.08
CA ARG A 189 -37.04 7.11 -25.78
C ARG A 189 -35.82 7.27 -24.86
N SER A 190 -34.89 6.35 -25.05
CA SER A 190 -33.43 6.48 -25.14
C SER A 190 -32.65 7.56 -24.35
N LYS A 191 -31.64 7.04 -23.64
CA LYS A 191 -30.24 7.53 -23.54
C LYS A 191 -30.03 8.96 -23.05
N LYS A 192 -29.51 9.09 -21.81
CA LYS A 192 -28.12 9.49 -21.49
C LYS A 192 -27.97 9.84 -19.99
N ALA A 193 -27.53 8.86 -19.19
CA ALA A 193 -26.86 9.07 -17.91
C ALA A 193 -26.10 7.77 -17.54
N LYS A 194 -25.10 7.42 -18.35
CA LYS A 194 -24.09 6.41 -18.03
C LYS A 194 -22.80 7.17 -17.74
N ALA A 195 -22.62 7.58 -16.50
CA ALA A 195 -21.34 7.97 -15.90
C ALA A 195 -21.57 8.25 -14.40
N MET A 196 -21.81 7.19 -13.61
CA MET A 196 -21.66 7.08 -12.15
C MET A 196 -22.41 5.83 -11.71
N SER A 197 -21.84 4.66 -11.97
CA SER A 197 -22.21 3.44 -11.26
C SER A 197 -21.05 2.47 -11.43
N GLY A 198 -20.57 1.97 -10.29
CA GLY A 198 -19.35 1.22 -10.13
C GLY A 198 -19.22 0.06 -11.11
N GLY A 199 -17.98 -0.17 -11.52
CA GLY A 199 -17.60 -1.38 -12.22
C GLY A 199 -18.10 -2.59 -11.44
N THR A 200 -18.77 -3.48 -12.14
CA THR A 200 -19.02 -4.85 -11.71
C THR A 200 -17.68 -5.57 -11.63
N GLU A 201 -16.95 -5.39 -10.54
CA GLU A 201 -15.84 -6.26 -10.17
C GLU A 201 -16.42 -7.34 -9.25
N GLU A 202 -16.68 -8.51 -9.81
CA GLU A 202 -16.87 -9.72 -9.01
C GLU A 202 -15.51 -10.09 -8.44
N ILE A 203 -15.38 -10.02 -7.11
CA ILE A 203 -14.21 -10.54 -6.41
C ILE A 203 -14.24 -12.06 -6.55
N LEU A 204 -13.48 -12.57 -7.53
CA LEU A 204 -13.26 -13.99 -7.77
C LEU A 204 -12.40 -14.58 -6.65
N GLY A 205 -13.05 -14.97 -5.54
CA GLY A 205 -12.54 -15.92 -4.55
C GLY A 205 -11.29 -15.51 -3.76
N SER A 206 -11.13 -16.13 -2.60
CA SER A 206 -9.87 -16.11 -1.83
C SER A 206 -8.87 -17.05 -2.49
N ILE A 207 -7.58 -16.71 -2.47
CA ILE A 207 -6.49 -17.51 -3.08
C ILE A 207 -6.41 -18.96 -2.58
N ASP A 208 -7.05 -19.27 -1.44
CA ASP A 208 -7.09 -20.58 -0.81
C ASP A 208 -8.17 -21.54 -1.36
N ASP A 209 -9.04 -21.10 -2.28
CA ASP A 209 -10.17 -21.91 -2.80
C ASP A 209 -9.79 -22.76 -4.04
N PHE A 210 -8.52 -22.79 -4.43
CA PHE A 210 -8.00 -23.70 -5.45
C PHE A 210 -7.51 -25.00 -4.78
N PRO A 211 -8.12 -26.17 -5.04
CA PRO A 211 -7.53 -27.42 -4.60
C PRO A 211 -6.22 -27.64 -5.36
N PHE A 212 -5.08 -27.56 -4.66
CA PHE A 212 -3.83 -28.10 -5.16
C PHE A 212 -3.98 -29.62 -5.28
N SER A 213 -4.31 -30.11 -6.47
CA SER A 213 -4.14 -31.51 -6.81
C SER A 213 -2.65 -31.79 -7.00
N VAL A 214 -2.13 -32.74 -6.21
CA VAL A 214 -0.78 -33.34 -6.29
C VAL A 214 -0.49 -33.89 -7.68
#